data_AF-A0A1F1A3Y0-F1
#
_entry.id   AF-A0A1F1A3Y0-F1
#
_cell.length_a   1.000
_cell.length_b   1.000
_cell.length_c   1.000
_cell.angle_alpha   90.00
_cell.angle_beta   90.00
_cell.angle_gamma   90.00
#
_symmetry.space_group_name_H-M   'P 1'
#
loop_
_entity.id
_entity.type
_entity.pdbx_description
1 polymer ?
#
loop_
_entity_poly.entity_id
_entity_poly.type
_entity_poly.pdbx_seq_one_letter_code
_entity_poly.pdbx_strand_id
1 'polypeptide(L)'
;MKNGKKFGEYASVSSSDSYNGILYEEVTSAILNLKVPKEEIEKSNFIIERDPKSLITKSLMKEKITPEFESRVLDKEDQFTKVRITYNRDYLPVKLEWYFKGKDGLKWYTWSRFSYPYKNESEFNKKLDEEIKRIKDIEKEHEAEGEDG
;
A
#
# COMPACT_ATOMS: atom_id res chain seq x y z
N MET A 1 27.36 -9.97 23.10
CA MET A 1 28.45 -9.00 23.29
C MET A 1 29.78 -9.70 22.99
N LYS A 2 30.64 -9.12 22.14
CA LYS A 2 32.03 -9.58 21.98
C LYS A 2 32.91 -8.33 21.92
N ASN A 3 33.92 -8.24 22.79
CA ASN A 3 34.79 -7.06 22.98
C ASN A 3 34.08 -5.76 23.36
N GLY A 4 33.12 -5.78 24.29
CA GLY A 4 32.51 -4.57 24.85
C GLY A 4 31.67 -3.73 23.88
N LYS A 5 31.60 -4.08 22.59
CA LYS A 5 30.69 -3.49 21.61
C LYS A 5 29.47 -4.39 21.44
N LYS A 6 28.28 -3.82 21.69
CA LYS A 6 27.03 -4.36 21.18
C LYS A 6 26.99 -4.07 19.68
N PHE A 7 26.94 -5.11 18.87
CA PHE A 7 26.61 -5.00 17.45
C PHE A 7 25.18 -5.52 17.30
N GLY A 8 24.28 -4.72 16.73
CA GLY A 8 22.88 -5.10 16.51
C GLY A 8 21.81 -4.23 17.19
N GLU A 9 22.15 -3.06 17.74
CA GLU A 9 21.11 -2.06 18.06
C GLU A 9 20.65 -1.44 16.73
N TYR A 10 19.67 -2.07 16.09
CA TYR A 10 18.77 -1.32 15.23
C TYR A 10 18.13 -0.26 16.11
N ALA A 11 18.09 1.00 15.65
CA ALA A 11 17.28 2.03 16.31
C ALA A 11 15.90 1.43 16.54
N SER A 12 15.33 1.62 17.73
CA SER A 12 13.97 1.18 18.02
C SER A 12 13.02 1.98 17.13
N VAL A 13 12.82 1.53 15.90
CA VAL A 13 11.80 2.05 15.00
C VAL A 13 10.48 1.63 15.62
N SER A 14 9.63 2.58 15.98
CA SER A 14 8.33 2.22 16.52
C SER A 14 7.57 1.40 15.48
N SER A 15 6.66 0.52 15.91
CA SER A 15 5.81 -0.24 14.98
C SER A 15 5.01 0.70 14.06
N SER A 16 4.68 1.90 14.56
CA SER A 16 4.04 2.97 13.78
C SER A 16 4.95 3.52 12.69
N ASP A 17 6.22 3.81 12.99
CA ASP A 17 7.17 4.32 12.00
C ASP A 17 7.50 3.27 10.93
N SER A 18 7.62 2.00 11.34
CA SER A 18 7.82 0.87 10.41
C SER A 18 6.61 0.69 9.49
N TYR A 19 5.40 0.71 10.06
CA TYR A 19 4.16 0.63 9.30
C TYR A 19 4.02 1.77 8.31
N ASN A 20 4.26 3.01 8.76
CA ASN A 20 4.18 4.19 7.89
C ASN A 20 5.25 4.12 6.79
N GLY A 21 6.48 3.70 7.09
CA GLY A 21 7.52 3.51 6.08
C GLY A 21 7.09 2.56 4.96
N ILE A 22 6.61 1.36 5.32
CA ILE A 22 6.11 0.37 4.35
C ILE A 22 4.90 0.92 3.58
N LEU A 23 3.97 1.57 4.27
CA LEU A 23 2.79 2.16 3.65
C LEU A 23 3.16 3.23 2.62
N TYR A 24 4.21 4.02 2.86
CA TYR A 24 4.66 5.08 1.95
C TYR A 24 5.55 4.58 0.81
N GLU A 25 6.35 3.53 1.04
CA GLU A 25 7.27 2.98 0.03
C GLU A 25 6.58 1.96 -0.88
N GLU A 26 5.76 1.07 -0.32
CA GLU A 26 5.21 -0.07 -1.05
C GLU A 26 3.77 0.17 -1.55
N VAL A 27 2.99 0.98 -0.83
CA VAL A 27 1.59 1.22 -1.17
C VAL A 27 1.41 2.61 -1.79
N THR A 28 1.12 2.65 -3.08
CA THR A 28 0.82 3.92 -3.75
C THR A 28 -0.44 4.54 -3.14
N SER A 29 -0.31 5.80 -2.72
CA SER A 29 -1.41 6.67 -2.27
C SER A 29 -2.60 6.67 -3.22
N ALA A 30 -2.34 6.49 -4.52
CA ALA A 30 -3.36 6.35 -5.54
C ALA A 30 -4.34 5.21 -5.22
N ILE A 31 -3.87 4.08 -4.69
CA ILE A 31 -4.70 2.93 -4.29
C ILE A 31 -5.37 3.17 -2.94
N LEU A 32 -4.67 3.76 -1.97
CA LEU A 32 -5.22 4.02 -0.63
C LEU A 32 -6.47 4.91 -0.66
N ASN A 33 -6.51 5.87 -1.59
CA ASN A 33 -7.63 6.80 -1.73
C ASN A 33 -8.67 6.41 -2.76
N LEU A 34 -8.53 5.28 -3.45
CA LEU A 34 -9.47 4.87 -4.48
C LEU A 34 -10.81 4.46 -3.86
N LYS A 35 -11.67 5.45 -3.63
CA LYS A 35 -13.07 5.26 -3.30
C LYS A 35 -13.88 5.36 -4.58
N VAL A 36 -14.05 4.22 -5.23
CA VAL A 36 -14.86 4.11 -6.43
C VAL A 36 -16.11 3.28 -6.13
N PRO A 37 -17.32 3.80 -6.38
CA PRO A 37 -18.55 3.04 -6.22
C PRO A 37 -18.64 1.91 -7.26
N LYS A 38 -19.23 0.77 -6.89
CA LYS A 38 -19.33 -0.41 -7.74
C LYS A 38 -20.05 -0.11 -9.06
N GLU A 39 -21.07 0.73 -9.01
CA GLU A 39 -21.85 1.15 -10.17
C GLU A 39 -21.00 1.89 -11.20
N GLU A 40 -19.98 2.64 -10.74
CA GLU A 40 -19.03 3.30 -11.65
C GLU A 40 -18.06 2.28 -12.27
N ILE A 41 -17.60 1.30 -11.50
CA ILE A 41 -16.75 0.22 -12.00
C ILE A 41 -17.47 -0.57 -13.10
N GLU A 42 -18.75 -0.88 -12.91
CA GLU A 42 -19.55 -1.61 -13.90
C GLU A 42 -19.78 -0.80 -15.17
N LYS A 43 -20.19 0.47 -15.04
CA LYS A 43 -20.43 1.36 -16.20
C LYS A 43 -19.17 1.61 -17.03
N SER A 44 -18.01 1.55 -16.39
CA SER A 44 -16.70 1.75 -17.05
C SER A 44 -16.10 0.46 -17.60
N ASN A 45 -16.85 -0.66 -17.58
CA ASN A 45 -16.36 -1.98 -17.98
C ASN A 45 -15.08 -2.37 -17.21
N PHE A 46 -15.10 -2.15 -15.90
CA PHE A 46 -14.01 -2.46 -14.96
C PHE A 46 -12.70 -1.69 -15.18
N ILE A 47 -12.70 -0.63 -15.99
CA ILE A 47 -11.51 0.18 -16.27
C ILE A 47 -11.83 1.66 -16.05
N ILE A 48 -11.20 2.27 -15.06
CA ILE A 48 -11.45 3.67 -14.69
C ILE A 48 -10.23 4.51 -14.97
N GLU A 49 -10.45 5.65 -15.64
CA GLU A 49 -9.45 6.70 -15.78
C GLU A 49 -9.70 7.81 -14.75
N ARG A 50 -8.62 8.35 -14.19
CA ARG A 50 -8.63 9.47 -13.24
C ARG A 50 -7.56 10.49 -13.58
N ASP A 51 -7.84 11.74 -13.20
CA ASP A 51 -6.81 12.76 -13.07
C ASP A 51 -5.85 12.35 -11.95
N PRO A 52 -4.55 12.20 -12.20
CA PRO A 52 -3.55 11.92 -11.17
C PRO A 52 -3.67 12.80 -9.93
N LYS A 53 -3.97 14.09 -10.10
CA LYS A 53 -4.06 15.07 -9.01
C LYS A 53 -5.22 14.78 -8.07
N SER A 54 -6.28 14.12 -8.56
CA SER A 54 -7.43 13.74 -7.74
C SER A 54 -7.12 12.62 -6.73
N LEU A 55 -6.01 11.90 -6.94
CA LEU A 55 -5.61 10.76 -6.12
C LEU A 55 -4.54 11.11 -5.08
N ILE A 56 -3.95 12.31 -5.15
CA ILE A 56 -2.98 12.80 -4.18
C ILE A 56 -3.62 12.93 -2.80
N THR A 57 -2.97 12.37 -1.78
CA THR A 57 -3.41 12.56 -0.40
C THR A 57 -2.57 13.60 0.30
N LYS A 58 -3.12 14.79 0.57
CA LYS A 58 -2.40 15.82 1.34
C LYS A 58 -2.02 15.37 2.77
N SER A 59 -2.79 14.44 3.37
CA SER A 59 -2.51 13.94 4.73
C SER A 59 -1.35 12.94 4.80
N LEU A 60 -1.00 12.30 3.67
CA LEU A 60 0.13 11.37 3.55
C LEU A 60 1.48 12.09 3.36
N MET A 61 1.49 13.43 3.27
CA MET A 61 2.71 14.24 3.24
C MET A 61 3.22 14.58 4.65
N LYS A 62 2.74 13.89 5.68
CA LYS A 62 3.20 14.08 7.06
C LYS A 62 4.55 13.37 7.24
N GLU A 63 5.58 14.20 7.19
CA GLU A 63 6.97 13.95 7.61
C GLU A 63 7.91 13.27 6.60
N LYS A 64 9.06 13.93 6.36
CA LYS A 64 10.34 13.56 5.71
C LYS A 64 10.37 12.78 4.38
N ILE A 65 9.35 12.00 4.03
CA ILE A 65 9.30 11.11 2.87
C ILE A 65 8.09 11.49 2.05
N THR A 66 8.30 11.81 0.78
CA THR A 66 7.22 12.00 -0.19
C THR A 66 7.04 10.69 -0.94
N PRO A 67 5.84 10.07 -0.90
CA PRO A 67 5.59 8.85 -1.67
C PRO A 67 5.83 9.07 -3.16
N GLU A 68 6.27 8.02 -3.86
CA GLU A 68 6.72 8.14 -5.25
C GLU A 68 5.62 8.67 -6.18
N PHE A 69 4.36 8.28 -5.96
CA PHE A 69 3.23 8.78 -6.73
C PHE A 69 3.09 10.30 -6.62
N GLU A 70 2.99 10.84 -5.41
CA GLU A 70 2.91 12.28 -5.17
C GLU A 70 4.10 13.02 -5.78
N SER A 71 5.31 12.48 -5.61
CA SER A 71 6.52 13.07 -6.18
C SER A 71 6.37 13.26 -7.69
N ARG A 72 5.93 12.22 -8.40
CA ARG A 72 5.80 12.26 -9.87
C ARG A 72 4.62 13.07 -10.38
N VAL A 73 3.51 13.11 -9.64
CA VAL A 73 2.35 13.94 -10.02
C VAL A 73 2.64 15.44 -9.81
N LEU A 74 3.44 15.77 -8.79
CA LEU A 74 3.81 17.14 -8.47
C LEU A 74 5.02 17.64 -9.28
N ASP A 75 5.87 16.73 -9.73
CA ASP A 75 6.98 17.07 -10.62
C ASP A 75 6.44 17.64 -11.94
N LYS A 76 6.92 18.82 -12.30
CA LYS A 76 6.50 19.55 -13.51
C LYS A 76 7.18 19.01 -14.77
N GLU A 77 8.27 18.25 -14.62
CA GLU A 77 8.97 17.62 -15.74
C GLU A 77 8.35 16.28 -16.14
N ASP A 78 7.79 15.54 -15.17
CA ASP A 78 7.05 14.31 -15.45
C ASP A 78 5.70 14.66 -16.11
N GLN A 79 5.54 14.26 -17.37
CA GLN A 79 4.35 14.54 -18.18
C GLN A 79 3.20 13.58 -17.85
N PHE A 80 2.96 13.39 -16.56
CA PHE A 80 1.97 12.48 -16.05
C PHE A 80 0.57 13.08 -16.22
N THR A 81 -0.24 12.50 -17.10
CA THR A 81 -1.50 13.12 -17.55
C THR A 81 -2.74 12.34 -17.15
N LYS A 82 -2.66 11.01 -17.03
CA LYS A 82 -3.78 10.16 -16.63
C LYS A 82 -3.33 8.94 -15.83
N VAL A 83 -4.17 8.53 -14.89
CA VAL A 83 -4.09 7.22 -14.23
C VAL A 83 -5.21 6.34 -14.79
N ARG A 84 -4.93 5.05 -14.98
CA ARG A 84 -5.92 4.02 -15.29
C ARG A 84 -5.84 2.91 -14.26
N ILE A 85 -6.99 2.51 -13.73
CA ILE A 85 -7.13 1.40 -12.79
C ILE A 85 -8.02 0.35 -13.41
N THR A 86 -7.53 -0.90 -13.40
CA THR A 86 -8.33 -2.07 -13.82
C THR A 86 -8.79 -2.82 -12.59
N TYR A 87 -10.05 -3.23 -12.58
CA TYR A 87 -10.67 -4.00 -11.51
C TYR A 87 -10.96 -5.43 -11.96
N ASN A 88 -10.99 -6.36 -11.00
CA ASN A 88 -11.57 -7.69 -11.21
C ASN A 88 -13.09 -7.67 -10.98
N ARG A 89 -13.74 -8.82 -11.14
CA ARG A 89 -15.19 -8.97 -10.91
C ARG A 89 -15.61 -8.85 -9.44
N ASP A 90 -14.66 -8.92 -8.53
CA ASP A 90 -14.86 -8.71 -7.09
C ASP A 90 -14.63 -7.24 -6.69
N TYR A 91 -14.53 -6.34 -7.67
CA TYR A 91 -14.35 -4.90 -7.50
C TYR A 91 -13.03 -4.52 -6.79
N LEU A 92 -12.02 -5.39 -6.86
CA LEU A 92 -10.69 -5.12 -6.35
C LEU A 92 -9.76 -4.61 -7.47
N PRO A 93 -8.96 -3.56 -7.24
CA PRO A 93 -8.01 -3.07 -8.23
C PRO A 93 -6.90 -4.10 -8.46
N VAL A 94 -6.70 -4.56 -9.70
CA VAL A 94 -5.68 -5.57 -10.04
C VAL A 94 -4.52 -5.00 -10.84
N LYS A 95 -4.68 -3.80 -11.40
CA LYS A 95 -3.65 -3.15 -12.22
C LYS A 95 -3.76 -1.64 -12.13
N LEU A 96 -2.62 -0.99 -11.93
CA LEU A 96 -2.47 0.47 -11.99
C LEU A 96 -1.54 0.83 -13.16
N GLU A 97 -2.04 1.69 -14.04
CA GLU A 97 -1.31 2.16 -15.22
C GLU A 97 -1.29 3.68 -15.31
N TRP A 98 -0.23 4.15 -15.92
CA TRP A 98 0.17 5.54 -15.94
C TRP A 98 0.33 6.01 -17.38
N TYR A 99 -0.36 7.10 -17.74
CA TYR A 99 -0.21 7.73 -19.04
C TYR A 99 0.74 8.92 -18.94
N PHE A 100 1.93 8.77 -19.51
CA PHE A 100 2.89 9.87 -19.59
C PHE A 100 3.63 9.91 -20.91
N LYS A 101 4.17 11.10 -21.21
CA LYS A 101 5.02 11.31 -22.38
C LYS A 101 6.44 10.90 -22.03
N GLY A 102 6.81 9.68 -22.41
CA GLY A 102 8.20 9.24 -22.42
C GLY A 102 8.96 9.81 -23.62
N LYS A 103 10.20 9.36 -23.79
CA LYS A 103 11.04 9.73 -24.95
C LYS A 103 10.39 9.39 -26.31
N ASP A 104 9.57 8.33 -26.34
CA ASP A 104 8.88 7.83 -27.54
C ASP A 104 7.43 8.30 -27.67
N GLY A 105 7.01 9.33 -26.92
CA GLY A 105 5.66 9.87 -26.93
C GLY A 105 4.77 9.41 -25.78
N LEU A 106 3.47 9.74 -25.88
CA LEU A 106 2.46 9.44 -24.87
C LEU A 106 2.04 7.98 -24.93
N LYS A 107 2.30 7.21 -23.86
CA LYS A 107 1.94 5.78 -23.77
C LYS A 107 1.49 5.42 -22.36
N TRP A 108 0.77 4.31 -22.26
CA TRP A 108 0.42 3.68 -21.00
C TRP A 108 1.56 2.79 -20.52
N TYR A 109 1.97 2.97 -19.27
CA TYR A 109 2.97 2.16 -18.60
C TYR A 109 2.32 1.49 -17.39
N THR A 110 2.60 0.21 -17.20
CA THR A 110 2.14 -0.50 -16.00
C THR A 110 3.02 -0.13 -14.82
N TRP A 111 2.40 0.47 -13.80
CA TRP A 111 3.08 0.84 -12.55
C TRP A 111 3.10 -0.32 -11.58
N SER A 112 1.94 -0.90 -11.32
CA SER A 112 1.81 -2.01 -10.36
C SER A 112 0.75 -3.01 -10.81
N ARG A 113 0.95 -4.25 -10.38
CA ARG A 113 -0.03 -5.32 -10.47
C ARG A 113 -0.31 -5.80 -9.06
N PHE A 114 -1.58 -5.92 -8.72
CA PHE A 114 -2.01 -6.38 -7.41
C PHE A 114 -2.50 -7.81 -7.54
N SER A 115 -2.06 -8.64 -6.62
CA SER A 115 -2.53 -10.00 -6.46
C SER A 115 -3.09 -10.12 -5.05
N TYR A 116 -4.29 -10.69 -4.95
CA TYR A 116 -4.94 -10.94 -3.68
C TYR A 116 -4.80 -12.43 -3.37
N PRO A 117 -4.05 -12.80 -2.32
CA PRO A 117 -3.84 -14.21 -1.98
C PRO A 117 -5.12 -14.88 -1.44
N TYR A 118 -6.16 -14.08 -1.18
CA TYR A 118 -7.46 -14.52 -0.70
C TYR A 118 -8.51 -14.32 -1.79
N LYS A 119 -9.42 -15.27 -1.91
CA LYS A 119 -10.47 -15.29 -2.92
C LYS A 119 -11.53 -14.20 -2.68
N ASN A 120 -11.75 -13.82 -1.41
CA ASN A 120 -12.70 -12.78 -1.02
C ASN A 120 -12.39 -12.24 0.39
N GLU A 121 -13.11 -11.18 0.77
CA GLU A 121 -13.00 -10.52 2.08
C GLU A 121 -13.27 -11.47 3.25
N SER A 122 -14.20 -12.42 3.11
CA SER A 122 -14.51 -13.38 4.17
C SER A 122 -13.35 -14.33 4.45
N GLU A 123 -12.65 -14.80 3.41
CA GLU A 123 -11.46 -15.64 3.57
C GLU A 123 -10.31 -14.88 4.22
N PHE A 124 -10.11 -13.61 3.81
CA PHE A 124 -9.14 -12.72 4.45
C PHE A 124 -9.44 -12.53 5.95
N ASN A 125 -10.67 -12.13 6.29
CA ASN A 125 -11.07 -11.87 7.68
C ASN A 125 -10.90 -13.13 8.55
N LYS A 126 -11.27 -14.30 8.04
CA LYS A 126 -11.05 -15.57 8.75
C LYS A 126 -9.57 -15.80 9.05
N LYS A 127 -8.68 -15.57 8.07
CA LYS A 127 -7.23 -15.73 8.27
C LYS A 127 -6.65 -14.70 9.22
N LEU A 128 -7.15 -13.47 9.18
CA LEU A 128 -6.77 -12.41 10.10
C LEU A 128 -7.15 -12.77 11.54
N ASP A 129 -8.38 -13.24 11.76
CA ASP A 129 -8.86 -13.66 13.09
C ASP A 129 -8.05 -14.86 13.63
N GLU A 130 -7.73 -15.84 12.79
CA GLU A 130 -6.88 -16.98 13.13
C GLU A 130 -5.49 -16.51 13.61
N GLU A 131 -4.89 -15.53 12.94
CA GLU A 131 -3.55 -15.05 13.27
C GLU A 131 -3.54 -14.15 14.51
N ILE A 132 -4.55 -13.27 14.68
CA ILE A 132 -4.72 -12.47 15.91
C ILE A 132 -4.87 -13.40 17.12
N LYS A 133 -5.62 -14.50 16.97
CA LYS A 133 -5.77 -15.48 18.06
C LYS A 133 -4.44 -16.14 18.41
N ARG A 134 -3.66 -16.57 17.42
CA ARG A 134 -2.33 -17.16 17.65
C ARG A 134 -1.39 -16.21 18.39
N ILE A 135 -1.35 -14.94 18.01
CA ILE A 135 -0.52 -13.93 18.69
C ILE A 135 -0.93 -13.79 20.15
N LYS A 136 -2.24 -13.71 20.44
CA LYS A 136 -2.75 -13.65 21.81
C LYS A 136 -2.42 -14.91 22.62
N ASP A 137 -2.50 -16.08 22.00
CA ASP A 137 -2.16 -17.34 22.66
C ASP A 137 -0.65 -17.38 23.00
N ILE A 138 0.21 -16.90 22.10
CA ILE A 138 1.67 -16.76 22.32
C ILE A 138 1.98 -15.75 23.43
N GLU A 139 1.35 -14.57 23.41
CA GLU A 139 1.53 -13.55 24.47
C GLU A 139 1.17 -14.09 25.85
N LYS A 140 0.05 -14.83 25.94
CA LYS A 140 -0.40 -15.43 27.19
C LYS A 140 0.54 -16.54 27.69
N GLU A 141 1.11 -17.34 26.80
CA GLU A 141 2.11 -18.35 27.14
C GLU A 141 3.38 -17.69 27.69
N HIS A 142 3.86 -16.61 27.04
CA HIS A 142 5.01 -15.84 27.52
C HIS A 142 4.78 -15.10 28.85
N GLU A 143 3.56 -14.61 29.12
CA GLU A 143 3.21 -14.01 30.42
C GLU A 143 3.20 -15.05 31.54
N ALA A 144 2.70 -16.27 31.28
CA ALA A 144 2.70 -17.36 32.26
C ALA A 144 4.12 -17.85 32.58
N GLU A 145 5.02 -17.89 31.60
CA GLU A 145 6.43 -18.24 31.81
C GLU A 145 7.22 -17.15 32.57
N GLY A 146 6.73 -15.90 32.61
CA GLY A 146 7.33 -14.79 33.35
C GLY A 146 6.91 -14.68 34.82
N GLU A 147 5.78 -15.29 35.21
CA GLU A 147 5.32 -15.33 36.62
C GLU A 147 5.93 -16.49 37.43
N ASP A 148 6.41 -17.55 36.77
CA ASP A 148 6.99 -18.74 37.41
C ASP A 148 8.54 -18.72 37.49
N GLY A 149 9.19 -17.58 37.19
CA GLY A 149 10.66 -17.38 37.13
C GLY A 149 11.28 -16.61 38.28
#